data_AF-A0A8B8MT68-F1
#
_entry.id   AF-A0A8B8MT68-F1
#
_cell.length_a   1.000
_cell.length_b   1.000
_cell.length_c   1.000
_cell.angle_alpha   90.00
_cell.angle_beta   90.00
_cell.angle_gamma   90.00
#
_symmetry.space_group_name_H-M   'P 1'
#
loop_
_entity.id
_entity.type
_entity.pdbx_description
1 polymer ?
#
loop_
_entity_poly.entity_id
_entity_poly.type
_entity_poly.pdbx_seq_one_letter_code
_entity_poly.pdbx_strand_id
1 'polypeptide(L)'
;MNEPCSTTNPIKNLHKFAMKTDTERAAQDEGPPPPPPPLFGDILELTLTRVPLVDLVSASQVSRSWKRAVSSSLRHLNPIRPWLLVHSQSTRTPYAISTRAFDPRSSVWLDISLPQPAKHASTLRSSSSSNLLFILSPSKLSFSSDPLHLTWRHAAPPLVWRADPIVALVGHRLVVAGGAFDFDDDPLAVETYDLRAGAWEACGSTMPALLKDSSASAWLSVTADEDKMYVTDKLSGVTHSYDPEADAWHGPYDLRPHRDVYCCVIGFASGRLILVGLLGCEENVKGVKAWEVERGTWRAREIGEMPPGMVRKMKGERFCASSMSACGAGDFVYLNRDSDPGTAVWCEVVGGGDCRWGRAESPAASGGRGPAERVVFTSSNVGMSELKQALATGDPRNVIRST
;
A
#
# COMPACT_ATOMS: atom_id res chain seq x y z
N MET A 1 87.23 81.49 19.70
CA MET A 1 87.90 81.69 18.39
C MET A 1 87.29 80.71 17.41
N ASN A 2 86.90 81.22 16.25
CA ASN A 2 86.61 80.55 14.96
C ASN A 2 85.58 79.39 14.92
N GLU A 3 84.38 79.76 14.45
CA GLU A 3 83.51 79.06 13.48
C GLU A 3 84.25 78.58 12.18
N PRO A 4 83.61 77.92 11.17
CA PRO A 4 82.20 77.48 10.99
C PRO A 4 82.11 75.93 10.77
N CYS A 5 81.14 75.25 10.13
CA CYS A 5 79.97 75.65 9.30
C CYS A 5 78.83 74.59 9.22
N SER A 6 77.69 75.05 8.69
CA SER A 6 76.55 74.40 7.98
C SER A 6 76.78 73.01 7.33
N THR A 7 75.82 72.08 7.26
CA THR A 7 74.51 72.27 6.57
C THR A 7 73.41 71.23 6.92
N THR A 8 72.14 71.69 6.85
CA THR A 8 70.88 70.98 6.50
C THR A 8 70.35 69.75 7.30
N ASN A 9 69.28 70.04 8.07
CA ASN A 9 68.06 69.23 8.29
C ASN A 9 67.47 68.63 6.98
N PRO A 10 66.54 67.63 6.97
CA PRO A 10 65.45 67.50 7.95
C PRO A 10 64.85 66.09 8.34
N ILE A 11 64.38 66.00 9.59
CA ILE A 11 63.01 65.54 9.99
C ILE A 11 62.61 64.03 9.95
N LYS A 12 62.46 63.47 11.16
CA LYS A 12 61.40 62.52 11.67
C LYS A 12 61.37 61.08 11.09
N ASN A 13 60.95 60.04 11.84
CA ASN A 13 60.35 59.97 13.19
C ASN A 13 60.72 58.65 13.90
N LEU A 14 60.53 58.59 15.22
CA LEU A 14 60.80 57.41 16.04
C LEU A 14 59.96 56.19 15.63
N HIS A 15 60.61 55.01 15.54
CA HIS A 15 59.95 53.74 15.86
C HIS A 15 60.63 53.12 17.09
N LYS A 16 59.86 52.97 18.17
CA LYS A 16 60.28 52.20 19.35
C LYS A 16 60.20 50.71 19.04
N PHE A 17 61.20 49.96 19.49
CA PHE A 17 61.13 48.52 19.64
C PHE A 17 59.96 48.13 20.55
N ALA A 18 59.18 47.13 20.13
CA ALA A 18 58.37 46.28 20.99
C ALA A 18 58.49 44.85 20.44
N MET A 19 58.79 43.89 21.32
CA MET A 19 58.99 42.49 20.93
C MET A 19 57.67 41.90 20.39
N LYS A 20 57.70 41.34 19.18
CA LYS A 20 56.69 40.36 18.75
C LYS A 20 57.24 38.96 19.04
N THR A 21 56.42 38.14 19.65
CA THR A 21 56.69 36.74 19.98
C THR A 21 56.76 35.86 18.73
N ASP A 22 57.65 34.86 18.73
CA ASP A 22 57.69 33.81 17.72
C ASP A 22 56.42 32.95 17.77
N THR A 23 55.38 33.35 17.03
CA THR A 23 54.13 32.56 16.89
C THR A 23 53.43 32.79 15.54
N GLU A 24 54.17 33.15 14.50
CA GLU A 24 53.62 33.36 13.13
C GLU A 24 54.46 32.62 12.06
N ARG A 25 54.70 31.30 12.25
CA ARG A 25 55.29 30.39 11.24
C ARG A 25 54.70 28.96 11.27
N ALA A 26 53.37 28.87 11.24
CA ALA A 26 52.64 27.60 11.07
C ALA A 26 51.24 27.85 10.47
N ALA A 27 51.17 28.50 9.30
CA ALA A 27 49.89 28.86 8.66
C ALA A 27 50.01 28.87 7.12
N GLN A 28 50.42 27.74 6.53
CA GLN A 28 50.33 27.41 5.10
C GLN A 28 50.85 25.98 4.89
N ASP A 29 49.96 24.97 4.99
CA ASP A 29 49.81 23.85 4.03
C ASP A 29 48.70 22.85 4.47
N GLU A 30 47.55 23.36 4.94
CA GLU A 30 46.34 22.53 5.09
C GLU A 30 45.65 22.48 3.72
N GLY A 31 46.02 21.49 2.91
CA GLY A 31 45.30 21.15 1.69
C GLY A 31 43.82 20.81 1.98
N PRO A 32 42.95 20.78 0.95
CA PRO A 32 41.55 20.42 1.17
C PRO A 32 41.46 19.07 1.88
N PRO A 33 40.60 18.93 2.92
CA PRO A 33 40.57 17.73 3.74
C PRO A 33 40.35 16.50 2.84
N PRO A 34 41.07 15.40 3.10
CA PRO A 34 40.96 14.20 2.27
C PRO A 34 39.48 13.80 2.18
N PRO A 35 39.00 13.40 0.99
CA PRO A 35 37.61 12.99 0.84
C PRO A 35 37.31 11.89 1.87
N PRO A 36 36.15 11.95 2.56
CA PRO A 36 35.84 11.00 3.61
C PRO A 36 35.99 9.58 3.06
N PRO A 37 36.63 8.66 3.80
CA PRO A 37 36.91 7.33 3.30
C PRO A 37 35.60 6.70 2.84
N PRO A 38 35.56 6.06 1.65
CA PRO A 38 34.34 5.45 1.17
C PRO A 38 33.87 4.45 2.21
N LEU A 39 32.61 4.57 2.64
CA LEU A 39 31.95 3.56 3.46
C LEU A 39 32.22 2.20 2.80
N PHE A 40 32.84 1.28 3.55
CA PHE A 40 33.10 -0.07 3.07
C PHE A 40 31.78 -0.66 2.55
N GLY A 41 31.85 -1.40 1.45
CA GLY A 41 30.66 -1.74 0.65
C GLY A 41 29.60 -2.48 1.45
N ASP A 42 30.03 -3.32 2.39
CA ASP A 42 29.22 -4.00 3.39
C ASP A 42 28.49 -3.03 4.33
N ILE A 43 29.18 -2.05 4.92
CA ILE A 43 28.58 -1.03 5.80
C ILE A 43 27.56 -0.19 5.02
N LEU A 44 27.87 0.21 3.79
CA LEU A 44 26.94 0.97 2.95
C LEU A 44 25.69 0.13 2.61
N GLU A 45 25.87 -1.12 2.17
CA GLU A 45 24.75 -2.01 1.82
C GLU A 45 23.86 -2.36 3.02
N LEU A 46 24.45 -2.59 4.19
CA LEU A 46 23.75 -2.77 5.47
C LEU A 46 23.02 -1.50 5.92
N THR A 47 23.61 -0.31 5.76
CA THR A 47 22.92 0.95 6.05
C THR A 47 21.68 1.11 5.17
N LEU A 48 21.84 0.82 3.87
CA LEU A 48 20.75 0.89 2.89
C LEU A 48 19.64 -0.16 3.12
N THR A 49 19.82 -1.20 3.95
CA THR A 49 18.71 -2.10 4.30
C THR A 49 17.66 -1.43 5.19
N ARG A 50 18.02 -0.36 5.91
CA ARG A 50 17.16 0.33 6.89
C ARG A 50 16.50 1.59 6.35
N VAL A 51 17.06 2.18 5.29
CA VAL A 51 16.57 3.40 4.64
C VAL A 51 15.23 3.14 3.94
N PRO A 52 14.18 3.99 4.05
CA PRO A 52 12.92 3.83 3.32
C PRO A 52 13.11 3.70 1.80
N LEU A 53 12.26 2.92 1.14
CA LEU A 53 12.42 2.66 -0.31
C LEU A 53 12.33 3.93 -1.16
N VAL A 54 11.57 4.94 -0.72
CA VAL A 54 11.51 6.27 -1.36
C VAL A 54 12.87 6.98 -1.36
N ASP A 55 13.60 6.96 -0.24
CA ASP A 55 14.90 7.62 -0.12
C ASP A 55 16.00 6.87 -0.90
N LEU A 56 15.83 5.56 -1.10
CA LEU A 56 16.71 4.78 -1.98
C LEU A 56 16.70 5.28 -3.43
N VAL A 57 15.61 5.92 -3.89
CA VAL A 57 15.57 6.55 -5.23
C VAL A 57 16.65 7.62 -5.35
N SER A 58 16.72 8.53 -4.38
CA SER A 58 17.74 9.58 -4.30
C SER A 58 19.14 8.99 -4.07
N ALA A 59 19.27 8.03 -3.14
CA ALA A 59 20.53 7.33 -2.87
C ALA A 59 21.12 6.68 -4.14
N SER A 60 20.27 6.11 -5.00
CA SER A 60 20.69 5.47 -6.26
C SER A 60 21.24 6.43 -7.32
N GLN A 61 21.10 7.75 -7.13
CA GLN A 61 21.58 8.79 -8.04
C GLN A 61 22.93 9.40 -7.60
N VAL A 62 23.35 9.21 -6.34
CA VAL A 62 24.57 9.81 -5.78
C VAL A 62 25.83 9.41 -6.55
N SER A 63 25.99 8.13 -6.88
CA SER A 63 27.15 7.64 -7.65
C SER A 63 26.90 6.23 -8.22
N ARG A 64 27.80 5.78 -9.11
CA ARG A 64 27.80 4.38 -9.60
C ARG A 64 28.01 3.36 -8.46
N SER A 65 28.76 3.72 -7.41
CA SER A 65 28.96 2.84 -6.25
C SER A 65 27.67 2.70 -5.45
N TRP A 66 27.04 3.82 -5.10
CA TRP A 66 25.77 3.85 -4.39
C TRP A 66 24.65 3.14 -5.17
N LYS A 67 24.56 3.34 -6.50
CA LYS A 67 23.59 2.62 -7.34
C LYS A 67 23.78 1.10 -7.28
N ARG A 68 25.01 0.59 -7.22
CA ARG A 68 25.30 -0.84 -7.03
C ARG A 68 24.91 -1.31 -5.63
N ALA A 69 25.29 -0.57 -4.58
CA ALA A 69 24.95 -0.89 -3.21
C ALA A 69 23.42 -0.94 -2.97
N VAL A 70 22.67 0.03 -3.51
CA VAL A 70 21.18 0.00 -3.50
C VAL A 70 20.66 -1.24 -4.23
N SER A 71 21.21 -1.57 -5.40
CA SER A 71 20.78 -2.73 -6.19
C SER A 71 21.11 -4.07 -5.50
N SER A 72 22.25 -4.15 -4.80
CA SER A 72 22.65 -5.31 -4.00
C SER A 72 21.75 -5.47 -2.78
N SER A 73 21.56 -4.40 -2.00
CA SER A 73 20.71 -4.36 -0.81
C SER A 73 19.27 -4.80 -1.14
N LEU A 74 18.69 -4.28 -2.22
CA LEU A 74 17.34 -4.63 -2.71
C LEU A 74 17.21 -6.02 -3.35
N ARG A 75 18.32 -6.70 -3.66
CA ARG A 75 18.30 -8.06 -4.25
C ARG A 75 18.65 -9.15 -3.23
N HIS A 76 19.54 -8.84 -2.29
CA HIS A 76 20.21 -9.86 -1.46
C HIS A 76 20.03 -9.69 0.05
N LEU A 77 19.78 -8.46 0.54
CA LEU A 77 19.79 -8.19 1.98
C LEU A 77 18.40 -7.86 2.54
N ASN A 78 17.68 -6.94 1.90
CA ASN A 78 16.32 -6.57 2.29
C ASN A 78 15.52 -6.20 1.02
N PRO A 79 14.88 -7.20 0.37
CA PRO A 79 14.20 -6.98 -0.90
C PRO A 79 12.96 -6.08 -0.76
N ILE A 80 12.50 -5.54 -1.89
CA ILE A 80 11.26 -4.77 -1.96
C ILE A 80 10.11 -5.66 -1.47
N ARG A 81 9.32 -5.14 -0.52
CA ARG A 81 8.11 -5.77 0.00
C ARG A 81 6.89 -5.02 -0.52
N PRO A 82 5.77 -5.69 -0.80
CA PRO A 82 4.51 -5.06 -1.22
C PRO A 82 4.08 -4.01 -0.18
N TRP A 83 3.60 -2.86 -0.61
CA TRP A 83 3.15 -1.81 0.29
C TRP A 83 1.67 -1.99 0.62
N LEU A 84 1.29 -1.55 1.82
CA LEU A 84 -0.10 -1.30 2.17
C LEU A 84 -0.38 0.19 2.04
N LEU A 85 -1.47 0.55 1.38
CA LEU A 85 -1.94 1.93 1.27
C LEU A 85 -3.29 2.09 1.97
N VAL A 86 -3.37 3.12 2.80
CA VAL A 86 -4.56 3.50 3.57
C VAL A 86 -5.07 4.83 3.02
N HIS A 87 -6.18 4.77 2.28
CA HIS A 87 -6.83 5.94 1.68
C HIS A 87 -7.91 6.46 2.62
N SER A 88 -7.88 7.74 2.96
CA SER A 88 -8.93 8.39 3.77
C SER A 88 -9.66 9.44 2.93
N GLN A 89 -10.98 9.29 2.77
CA GLN A 89 -11.84 10.25 2.08
C GLN A 89 -12.63 11.08 3.10
N SER A 90 -12.51 12.40 3.05
CA SER A 90 -13.39 13.28 3.83
C SER A 90 -14.85 13.15 3.39
N THR A 91 -15.79 13.04 4.33
CA THR A 91 -17.23 13.08 4.03
C THR A 91 -17.78 14.49 3.80
N ARG A 92 -16.92 15.51 3.94
CA ARG A 92 -17.25 16.92 3.70
C ARG A 92 -16.61 17.40 2.40
N THR A 93 -17.28 18.29 1.68
CA THR A 93 -16.71 19.01 0.53
C THR A 93 -15.36 19.66 0.93
N PRO A 94 -14.29 19.50 0.12
CA PRO A 94 -14.27 19.06 -1.28
C PRO A 94 -14.15 17.53 -1.49
N TYR A 95 -14.43 16.70 -0.48
CA TYR A 95 -14.27 15.23 -0.50
C TYR A 95 -12.82 14.80 -0.74
N ALA A 96 -11.88 15.55 -0.16
CA ALA A 96 -10.46 15.32 -0.32
C ALA A 96 -10.07 13.90 0.09
N ILE A 97 -9.21 13.27 -0.72
CA ILE A 97 -8.60 11.98 -0.44
C ILE A 97 -7.15 12.24 0.00
N SER A 98 -6.78 11.74 1.17
CA SER A 98 -5.38 11.59 1.60
C SER A 98 -5.00 10.11 1.55
N THR A 99 -3.72 9.80 1.34
CA THR A 99 -3.23 8.42 1.35
C THR A 99 -1.99 8.32 2.21
N ARG A 100 -1.89 7.23 2.97
CA ARG A 100 -0.67 6.89 3.71
C ARG A 100 -0.23 5.49 3.34
N ALA A 101 1.04 5.34 2.98
CA ALA A 101 1.63 4.06 2.64
C ALA A 101 2.53 3.56 3.77
N PHE A 102 2.51 2.26 4.02
CA PHE A 102 3.45 1.58 4.91
C PHE A 102 4.49 0.85 4.06
N ASP A 103 5.77 1.17 4.26
CA ASP A 103 6.91 0.44 3.68
C ASP A 103 7.34 -0.67 4.65
N PRO A 104 7.00 -1.97 4.41
CA PRO A 104 7.34 -3.04 5.35
C PRO A 104 8.84 -3.33 5.40
N ARG A 105 9.62 -2.81 4.44
CA ARG A 105 11.06 -3.00 4.34
C ARG A 105 11.81 -2.17 5.40
N SER A 106 11.32 -0.96 5.68
CA SER A 106 11.86 -0.03 6.69
C SER A 106 10.99 0.10 7.95
N SER A 107 9.74 -0.41 7.90
CA SER A 107 8.70 -0.20 8.92
C SER A 107 8.30 1.27 9.11
N VAL A 108 8.40 2.07 8.05
CA VAL A 108 8.07 3.51 8.05
C VAL A 108 6.73 3.76 7.36
N TRP A 109 5.98 4.74 7.87
CA TRP A 109 4.79 5.29 7.22
C TRP A 109 5.14 6.56 6.44
N LEU A 110 4.53 6.70 5.27
CA LEU A 110 4.74 7.80 4.34
C LEU A 110 3.39 8.41 3.97
N ASP A 111 3.28 9.73 4.02
CA ASP A 111 2.12 10.46 3.47
C ASP A 111 2.29 10.60 1.95
N ILE A 112 1.25 10.26 1.19
CA ILE A 112 1.20 10.37 -0.28
C ILE A 112 0.07 11.30 -0.70
N SER A 113 0.43 12.35 -1.43
CA SER A 113 -0.51 13.30 -2.05
C SER A 113 -0.99 12.75 -3.39
N LEU A 114 -2.17 12.10 -3.41
CA LEU A 114 -2.75 11.61 -4.66
C LEU A 114 -3.41 12.73 -5.48
N PRO A 115 -3.37 12.66 -6.82
CA PRO A 115 -4.27 13.40 -7.69
C PRO A 115 -5.72 13.05 -7.32
N GLN A 116 -6.54 14.07 -7.07
CA GLN A 116 -7.94 13.83 -6.70
C GLN A 116 -8.75 13.43 -7.94
N PRO A 117 -9.50 12.31 -7.91
CA PRO A 117 -10.56 12.10 -8.88
C PRO A 117 -11.55 13.26 -8.77
N ALA A 118 -12.23 13.57 -9.88
CA ALA A 118 -13.09 14.74 -9.98
C ALA A 118 -14.07 14.86 -8.77
N LYS A 119 -14.36 16.10 -8.33
CA LYS A 119 -15.09 16.42 -7.10
C LYS A 119 -16.52 15.86 -7.08
N HIS A 120 -16.70 14.61 -6.65
CA HIS A 120 -17.99 13.92 -6.53
C HIS A 120 -18.21 13.48 -5.08
N ALA A 121 -19.47 13.52 -4.61
CA ALA A 121 -19.85 13.06 -3.27
C ALA A 121 -19.88 11.53 -3.12
N SER A 122 -19.62 10.78 -4.20
CA SER A 122 -19.58 9.32 -4.21
C SER A 122 -18.48 8.77 -3.30
N THR A 123 -18.80 7.65 -2.66
CA THR A 123 -17.90 6.92 -1.76
C THR A 123 -16.71 6.34 -2.52
N LEU A 124 -15.50 6.63 -2.04
CA LEU A 124 -14.29 5.89 -2.39
C LEU A 124 -14.40 4.45 -1.90
N ARG A 125 -14.00 3.49 -2.74
CA ARG A 125 -14.01 2.05 -2.46
C ARG A 125 -12.75 1.42 -3.04
N SER A 126 -12.33 0.29 -2.50
CA SER A 126 -11.35 -0.59 -3.13
C SER A 126 -12.00 -1.93 -3.43
N SER A 127 -11.41 -2.66 -4.37
CA SER A 127 -11.61 -4.10 -4.41
C SER A 127 -10.77 -4.76 -3.33
N SER A 128 -11.22 -5.93 -2.85
CA SER A 128 -10.33 -6.86 -2.13
C SER A 128 -9.28 -7.50 -3.07
N SER A 129 -9.37 -7.33 -4.40
CA SER A 129 -8.27 -7.60 -5.33
C SER A 129 -7.20 -6.49 -5.27
N SER A 130 -6.12 -6.76 -4.52
CA SER A 130 -4.83 -6.02 -4.48
C SER A 130 -4.96 -4.49 -4.52
N ASN A 131 -4.86 -3.94 -5.74
CA ASN A 131 -4.47 -2.59 -6.07
C ASN A 131 -5.54 -1.86 -6.90
N LEU A 132 -6.82 -2.21 -6.78
CA LEU A 132 -7.91 -1.53 -7.48
C LEU A 132 -8.65 -0.57 -6.54
N LEU A 133 -8.59 0.72 -6.84
CA LEU A 133 -9.31 1.79 -6.15
C LEU A 133 -10.35 2.40 -7.11
N PHE A 134 -11.58 2.61 -6.65
CA PHE A 134 -12.67 3.09 -7.51
C PHE A 134 -13.68 4.00 -6.79
N ILE A 135 -14.40 4.77 -7.60
CA ILE A 135 -15.55 5.60 -7.23
C ILE A 135 -16.64 5.33 -8.28
N LEU A 136 -17.78 4.83 -7.83
CA LEU A 136 -18.97 4.66 -8.64
C LEU A 136 -19.97 5.78 -8.35
N SER A 137 -20.45 6.46 -9.39
CA SER A 137 -21.56 7.42 -9.35
C SER A 137 -22.59 7.06 -10.43
N PRO A 138 -23.85 7.55 -10.34
CA PRO A 138 -24.87 7.31 -11.35
C PRO A 138 -24.53 7.81 -12.76
N SER A 139 -23.43 8.56 -12.91
CA SER A 139 -23.00 9.17 -14.17
C SER A 139 -21.59 8.76 -14.61
N LYS A 140 -20.84 8.00 -13.79
CA LYS A 140 -19.44 7.67 -14.05
C LYS A 140 -18.91 6.55 -13.16
N LEU A 141 -18.10 5.67 -13.75
CA LEU A 141 -17.15 4.84 -13.00
C LEU A 141 -15.75 5.45 -13.14
N SER A 142 -15.13 5.83 -12.03
CA SER A 142 -13.74 6.29 -11.98
C SER A 142 -12.89 5.28 -11.23
N PHE A 143 -11.76 4.86 -11.78
CA PHE A 143 -10.94 3.82 -11.16
C PHE A 143 -9.45 4.04 -11.43
N SER A 144 -8.63 3.46 -10.57
CA SER A 144 -7.18 3.46 -10.67
C SER A 144 -6.64 2.09 -10.26
N SER A 145 -5.67 1.59 -11.02
CA SER A 145 -4.99 0.33 -10.77
C SER A 145 -3.47 0.41 -10.84
N ASP A 146 -2.89 1.61 -10.96
CA ASP A 146 -1.43 1.76 -10.82
C ASP A 146 -1.01 1.67 -9.34
N PRO A 147 0.20 1.17 -9.01
CA PRO A 147 0.56 0.82 -7.62
C PRO A 147 0.52 1.97 -6.61
N LEU A 148 0.56 3.22 -7.07
CA LEU A 148 0.54 4.42 -6.22
C LEU A 148 -0.71 5.28 -6.46
N HIS A 149 -1.68 4.81 -7.24
CA HIS A 149 -2.91 5.52 -7.61
C HIS A 149 -2.71 6.94 -8.15
N LEU A 150 -1.63 7.15 -8.91
CA LEU A 150 -1.28 8.43 -9.55
C LEU A 150 -2.11 8.71 -10.80
N THR A 151 -2.72 7.69 -11.40
CA THR A 151 -3.49 7.80 -12.64
C THR A 151 -4.91 7.30 -12.42
N TRP A 152 -5.89 8.13 -12.78
CA TRP A 152 -7.31 7.78 -12.75
C TRP A 152 -7.84 7.64 -14.17
N ARG A 153 -8.57 6.55 -14.41
CA ARG A 153 -9.35 6.30 -15.62
C ARG A 153 -10.82 6.59 -15.34
N HIS A 154 -11.55 6.94 -16.38
CA HIS A 154 -12.97 7.28 -16.30
C HIS A 154 -13.73 6.56 -17.42
N ALA A 155 -14.77 5.83 -17.04
CA ALA A 155 -15.70 5.15 -17.94
C ALA A 155 -17.13 5.68 -17.72
N ALA A 156 -18.03 5.37 -18.64
CA ALA A 156 -19.47 5.41 -18.37
C ALA A 156 -19.80 4.56 -17.13
N PRO A 157 -20.89 4.85 -16.39
CA PRO A 157 -21.34 3.96 -15.34
C PRO A 157 -21.79 2.60 -15.94
N PRO A 158 -21.89 1.53 -15.13
CA PRO A 158 -22.59 0.32 -15.53
C PRO A 158 -24.05 0.65 -15.92
N LEU A 159 -24.64 -0.20 -16.75
CA LEU A 159 -26.02 -0.11 -17.22
C LEU A 159 -27.02 -0.31 -16.06
N VAL A 160 -26.72 -1.21 -15.12
CA VAL A 160 -27.53 -1.44 -13.92
C VAL A 160 -26.96 -0.63 -12.76
N TRP A 161 -27.77 0.29 -12.22
CA TRP A 161 -27.39 1.08 -11.06
C TRP A 161 -27.40 0.23 -9.79
N ARG A 162 -26.41 0.43 -8.92
CA ARG A 162 -26.16 -0.46 -7.78
C ARG A 162 -25.35 0.24 -6.70
N ALA A 163 -25.74 0.08 -5.44
CA ALA A 163 -24.95 0.48 -4.30
C ALA A 163 -24.05 -0.69 -3.85
N ASP A 164 -22.85 -0.39 -3.37
CA ASP A 164 -21.95 -1.41 -2.79
C ASP A 164 -21.69 -2.67 -3.64
N PRO A 165 -21.50 -2.59 -4.98
CA PRO A 165 -21.21 -3.77 -5.79
C PRO A 165 -19.81 -4.31 -5.51
N ILE A 166 -19.61 -5.61 -5.80
CA ILE A 166 -18.26 -6.12 -5.97
C ILE A 166 -17.71 -5.64 -7.31
N VAL A 167 -16.46 -5.19 -7.30
CA VAL A 167 -15.72 -4.77 -8.49
C VAL A 167 -14.37 -5.46 -8.46
N ALA A 168 -13.95 -6.09 -9.56
CA ALA A 168 -12.67 -6.78 -9.67
C ALA A 168 -12.04 -6.51 -11.05
N LEU A 169 -10.72 -6.41 -11.10
CA LEU A 169 -9.98 -6.39 -12.37
C LEU A 169 -9.47 -7.81 -12.65
N VAL A 170 -9.95 -8.40 -13.74
CA VAL A 170 -9.53 -9.73 -14.21
C VAL A 170 -8.86 -9.55 -15.56
N GLY A 171 -7.54 -9.66 -15.59
CA GLY A 171 -6.71 -9.36 -16.76
C GLY A 171 -6.99 -7.96 -17.33
N HIS A 172 -7.76 -7.91 -18.42
CA HIS A 172 -8.11 -6.67 -19.12
C HIS A 172 -9.59 -6.24 -18.98
N ARG A 173 -10.38 -6.97 -18.19
CA ARG A 173 -11.81 -6.71 -17.97
C ARG A 173 -12.06 -6.28 -16.52
N LEU A 174 -12.77 -5.17 -16.36
CA LEU A 174 -13.27 -4.74 -15.06
C LEU A 174 -14.66 -5.34 -14.86
N VAL A 175 -14.77 -6.35 -13.99
CA VAL A 175 -16.04 -7.00 -13.65
C VAL A 175 -16.74 -6.21 -12.56
N VAL A 176 -18.03 -5.91 -12.74
CA VAL A 176 -18.92 -5.34 -11.74
C VAL A 176 -20.08 -6.30 -11.55
N ALA A 177 -20.30 -6.75 -10.31
CA ALA A 177 -21.35 -7.70 -9.99
C ALA A 177 -22.01 -7.38 -8.65
N GLY A 178 -23.25 -7.86 -8.48
CA GLY A 178 -23.97 -7.75 -7.21
C GLY A 178 -24.27 -6.30 -6.81
N GLY A 179 -24.31 -6.09 -5.49
CA GLY A 179 -24.64 -4.82 -4.84
C GLY A 179 -25.90 -4.89 -3.99
N ALA A 180 -26.00 -3.94 -3.06
CA ALA A 180 -27.25 -3.53 -2.43
C ALA A 180 -28.03 -2.61 -3.37
N PHE A 181 -29.35 -2.63 -3.26
CA PHE A 181 -30.20 -2.06 -4.30
C PHE A 181 -31.59 -1.66 -3.80
N ASP A 182 -32.15 -0.57 -4.34
CA ASP A 182 -33.30 0.15 -3.76
C ASP A 182 -34.60 0.16 -4.64
N PHE A 183 -34.57 -0.16 -5.94
CA PHE A 183 -35.70 0.10 -6.89
C PHE A 183 -35.86 -0.87 -8.10
N ASP A 184 -36.42 -2.08 -7.91
CA ASP A 184 -36.76 -3.11 -8.96
C ASP A 184 -35.71 -3.75 -9.92
N ASP A 185 -34.46 -3.28 -10.07
CA ASP A 185 -33.38 -3.98 -10.82
C ASP A 185 -32.88 -5.31 -10.15
N ASP A 186 -32.19 -6.15 -10.94
CA ASP A 186 -31.66 -7.46 -10.54
C ASP A 186 -30.39 -7.36 -9.65
N PRO A 187 -30.44 -7.77 -8.36
CA PRO A 187 -29.28 -7.75 -7.46
C PRO A 187 -28.21 -8.80 -7.81
N LEU A 188 -28.45 -9.65 -8.81
CA LEU A 188 -27.49 -10.64 -9.32
C LEU A 188 -26.88 -10.23 -10.68
N ALA A 189 -27.18 -9.04 -11.20
CA ALA A 189 -26.64 -8.58 -12.48
C ALA A 189 -25.11 -8.55 -12.50
N VAL A 190 -24.51 -9.02 -13.60
CA VAL A 190 -23.07 -8.98 -13.86
C VAL A 190 -22.83 -8.16 -15.13
N GLU A 191 -21.83 -7.29 -15.09
CA GLU A 191 -21.41 -6.46 -16.22
C GLU A 191 -19.89 -6.44 -16.30
N THR A 192 -19.33 -6.42 -17.50
CA THR A 192 -17.88 -6.24 -17.67
C THR A 192 -17.57 -5.02 -18.51
N TYR A 193 -16.50 -4.31 -18.17
CA TYR A 193 -15.96 -3.22 -18.97
C TYR A 193 -14.61 -3.63 -19.53
N ASP A 194 -14.51 -3.76 -20.86
CA ASP A 194 -13.24 -4.05 -21.54
C ASP A 194 -12.38 -2.77 -21.57
N LEU A 195 -11.21 -2.85 -20.94
CA LEU A 195 -10.22 -1.76 -20.90
C LEU A 195 -9.55 -1.48 -22.26
N ARG A 196 -9.64 -2.40 -23.22
CA ARG A 196 -9.10 -2.29 -24.59
C ARG A 196 -10.11 -1.68 -25.55
N ALA A 197 -11.34 -2.20 -25.58
CA ALA A 197 -12.44 -1.62 -26.38
C ALA A 197 -12.97 -0.30 -25.79
N GLY A 198 -12.84 -0.10 -24.48
CA GLY A 198 -13.37 1.07 -23.77
C GLY A 198 -14.89 1.06 -23.62
N ALA A 199 -15.52 -0.12 -23.64
CA ALA A 199 -16.96 -0.32 -23.70
C ALA A 199 -17.46 -1.29 -22.61
N TRP A 200 -18.75 -1.16 -22.26
CA TRP A 200 -19.46 -2.12 -21.41
C TRP A 200 -20.04 -3.26 -22.25
N GLU A 201 -19.91 -4.47 -21.72
CA GLU A 201 -20.50 -5.70 -22.24
C GLU A 201 -21.46 -6.27 -21.19
N ALA A 202 -22.72 -6.42 -21.58
CA ALA A 202 -23.72 -7.10 -20.76
C ALA A 202 -23.43 -8.60 -20.74
N CYS A 203 -23.36 -9.17 -19.54
CA CYS A 203 -23.14 -10.61 -19.36
C CYS A 203 -24.47 -11.36 -19.50
N GLY A 204 -24.45 -12.51 -20.18
CA GLY A 204 -25.57 -13.44 -20.21
C GLY A 204 -25.68 -14.27 -18.93
N SER A 205 -24.59 -14.39 -18.16
CA SER A 205 -24.62 -15.00 -16.83
C SER A 205 -24.93 -13.99 -15.71
N THR A 206 -25.62 -14.47 -14.68
CA THR A 206 -25.90 -13.73 -13.44
C THR A 206 -25.16 -14.34 -12.26
N MET A 207 -24.99 -13.58 -11.18
CA MET A 207 -24.40 -14.09 -9.94
C MET A 207 -25.17 -15.31 -9.42
N PRO A 208 -24.47 -16.33 -8.88
CA PRO A 208 -25.09 -17.51 -8.28
C PRO A 208 -26.13 -17.12 -7.22
N ALA A 209 -27.34 -17.70 -7.32
CA ALA A 209 -28.46 -17.36 -6.44
C ALA A 209 -28.18 -17.56 -4.94
N LEU A 210 -27.21 -18.42 -4.58
CA LEU A 210 -26.71 -18.58 -3.21
C LEU A 210 -26.13 -17.29 -2.60
N LEU A 211 -25.68 -16.35 -3.42
CA LEU A 211 -25.11 -15.07 -2.99
C LEU A 211 -26.15 -13.94 -2.93
N LYS A 212 -27.42 -14.20 -3.25
CA LYS A 212 -28.47 -13.16 -3.35
C LYS A 212 -28.67 -12.38 -2.05
N ASP A 213 -28.71 -13.08 -0.92
CA ASP A 213 -28.93 -12.47 0.39
C ASP A 213 -27.65 -11.84 0.97
N SER A 214 -26.55 -11.83 0.21
CA SER A 214 -25.25 -11.29 0.60
C SER A 214 -24.52 -10.67 -0.61
N SER A 215 -25.27 -10.11 -1.57
CA SER A 215 -24.75 -9.58 -2.85
C SER A 215 -23.86 -8.33 -2.69
N ALA A 216 -23.92 -7.67 -1.55
CA ALA A 216 -23.19 -6.44 -1.26
C ALA A 216 -21.73 -6.70 -0.85
N SER A 217 -20.79 -5.84 -1.29
CA SER A 217 -19.35 -6.03 -1.05
C SER A 217 -18.96 -6.10 0.43
N ALA A 218 -19.78 -5.53 1.32
CA ALA A 218 -19.63 -5.71 2.77
C ALA A 218 -19.61 -7.19 3.19
N TRP A 219 -20.42 -8.06 2.60
CA TRP A 219 -20.53 -9.48 2.99
C TRP A 219 -19.64 -10.43 2.19
N LEU A 220 -19.08 -9.97 1.07
CA LEU A 220 -18.28 -10.77 0.16
C LEU A 220 -16.79 -10.43 0.29
N SER A 221 -15.94 -11.45 0.31
CA SER A 221 -14.51 -11.30 0.08
C SER A 221 -14.20 -11.68 -1.36
N VAL A 222 -13.48 -10.82 -2.06
CA VAL A 222 -13.24 -10.96 -3.50
C VAL A 222 -11.76 -10.89 -3.81
N THR A 223 -11.27 -11.76 -4.67
CA THR A 223 -9.91 -11.63 -5.21
C THR A 223 -9.87 -12.08 -6.67
N ALA A 224 -8.84 -11.71 -7.40
CA ALA A 224 -8.74 -11.98 -8.83
C ALA A 224 -7.30 -12.32 -9.23
N ASP A 225 -7.17 -13.19 -10.22
CA ASP A 225 -5.94 -13.37 -10.99
C ASP A 225 -6.17 -12.85 -12.43
N GLU A 226 -5.28 -13.21 -13.36
CA GLU A 226 -5.38 -12.79 -14.77
C GLU A 226 -6.59 -13.41 -15.50
N ASP A 227 -7.08 -14.57 -15.03
CA ASP A 227 -8.05 -15.40 -15.73
C ASP A 227 -9.45 -15.32 -15.10
N LYS A 228 -9.55 -15.29 -13.76
CA LYS A 228 -10.83 -15.38 -13.02
C LYS A 228 -10.87 -14.48 -11.78
N MET A 229 -12.08 -14.03 -11.42
CA MET A 229 -12.35 -13.54 -10.06
C MET A 229 -12.95 -14.65 -9.20
N TYR A 230 -12.70 -14.58 -7.90
CA TYR A 230 -13.18 -15.51 -6.88
C TYR A 230 -13.95 -14.71 -5.85
N VAL A 231 -15.16 -15.17 -5.51
CA VAL A 231 -16.12 -14.48 -4.64
C VAL A 231 -16.52 -15.43 -3.53
N THR A 232 -16.09 -15.14 -2.30
CA THR A 232 -16.39 -15.91 -1.09
C THR A 232 -17.38 -15.14 -0.24
N ASP A 233 -18.52 -15.75 0.10
CA ASP A 233 -19.36 -15.23 1.18
C ASP A 233 -18.60 -15.37 2.52
N LYS A 234 -18.39 -14.25 3.20
CA LYS A 234 -17.49 -14.19 4.37
C LYS A 234 -17.98 -15.09 5.49
N LEU A 235 -19.29 -15.18 5.71
CA LEU A 235 -19.85 -15.95 6.83
C LEU A 235 -19.87 -17.45 6.54
N SER A 236 -20.44 -17.87 5.41
CA SER A 236 -20.60 -19.30 5.07
C SER A 236 -19.31 -19.97 4.59
N GLY A 237 -18.38 -19.22 3.97
CA GLY A 237 -17.22 -19.77 3.25
C GLY A 237 -17.56 -20.29 1.85
N VAL A 238 -18.83 -20.24 1.43
CA VAL A 238 -19.26 -20.62 0.08
C VAL A 238 -18.60 -19.69 -0.93
N THR A 239 -17.89 -20.28 -1.87
CA THR A 239 -17.07 -19.57 -2.86
C THR A 239 -17.48 -19.95 -4.27
N HIS A 240 -17.50 -18.96 -5.15
CA HIS A 240 -17.68 -19.16 -6.59
C HIS A 240 -16.52 -18.49 -7.34
N SER A 241 -16.23 -18.96 -8.55
CA SER A 241 -15.29 -18.31 -9.46
C SER A 241 -16.01 -17.87 -10.73
N TYR A 242 -15.78 -16.65 -11.20
CA TYR A 242 -16.30 -16.13 -12.45
C TYR A 242 -15.17 -15.97 -13.48
N ASP A 243 -15.41 -16.51 -14.67
CA ASP A 243 -14.57 -16.40 -15.85
C ASP A 243 -15.22 -15.39 -16.82
N PRO A 244 -14.62 -14.20 -17.01
CA PRO A 244 -15.19 -13.15 -17.84
C PRO A 244 -14.93 -13.35 -19.34
N GLU A 245 -14.06 -14.27 -19.74
CA GLU A 245 -13.86 -14.63 -21.16
C GLU A 245 -14.86 -15.70 -21.59
N ALA A 246 -15.24 -16.61 -20.68
CA ALA A 246 -16.27 -17.62 -20.89
C ALA A 246 -17.70 -17.17 -20.53
N ASP A 247 -17.87 -15.98 -19.91
CA ASP A 247 -19.13 -15.51 -19.30
C ASP A 247 -19.78 -16.60 -18.43
N ALA A 248 -18.98 -17.17 -17.51
CA ALA A 248 -19.34 -18.37 -16.78
C ALA A 248 -18.98 -18.32 -15.29
N TRP A 249 -19.96 -18.65 -14.45
CA TRP A 249 -19.75 -18.93 -13.03
C TRP A 249 -19.51 -20.41 -12.79
N HIS A 250 -18.61 -20.72 -11.87
CA HIS A 250 -18.34 -22.07 -11.41
C HIS A 250 -18.37 -22.14 -9.87
N GLY A 251 -18.71 -23.31 -9.33
CA GLY A 251 -18.95 -23.55 -7.91
C GLY A 251 -20.35 -24.13 -7.67
N PRO A 252 -20.88 -24.11 -6.44
CA PRO A 252 -20.21 -23.61 -5.23
C PRO A 252 -19.04 -24.49 -4.80
N TYR A 253 -18.02 -23.86 -4.23
CA TYR A 253 -16.91 -24.50 -3.52
C TYR A 253 -17.03 -24.17 -2.03
N ASP A 254 -16.78 -25.15 -1.15
CA ASP A 254 -16.68 -24.90 0.29
C ASP A 254 -15.21 -24.69 0.65
N LEU A 255 -14.84 -23.44 0.96
CA LEU A 255 -13.48 -23.13 1.42
C LEU A 255 -13.32 -23.27 2.93
N ARG A 256 -14.39 -23.48 3.71
CA ARG A 256 -14.31 -23.42 5.17
C ARG A 256 -13.53 -24.63 5.70
N PRO A 257 -12.32 -24.46 6.27
CA PRO A 257 -11.43 -25.58 6.60
C PRO A 257 -11.84 -26.29 7.90
N HIS A 258 -12.57 -25.60 8.79
CA HIS A 258 -13.02 -26.14 10.06
C HIS A 258 -14.31 -25.45 10.52
N ARG A 259 -15.15 -26.15 11.28
CA ARG A 259 -16.42 -25.62 11.80
C ARG A 259 -16.26 -24.42 12.76
N ASP A 260 -15.11 -24.30 13.41
CA ASP A 260 -14.77 -23.16 14.27
C ASP A 260 -14.45 -21.88 13.49
N VAL A 261 -14.27 -21.93 12.16
CA VAL A 261 -14.08 -20.74 11.32
C VAL A 261 -15.44 -20.09 11.04
N TYR A 262 -15.71 -18.96 11.68
CA TYR A 262 -16.98 -18.24 11.56
C TYR A 262 -16.94 -17.12 10.50
N CYS A 263 -15.75 -16.68 10.10
CA CYS A 263 -15.57 -15.69 9.04
C CYS A 263 -14.33 -16.01 8.18
N CYS A 264 -14.47 -15.86 6.87
CA CYS A 264 -13.53 -16.19 5.81
C CYS A 264 -13.23 -14.96 4.95
N VAL A 265 -11.96 -14.64 4.72
CA VAL A 265 -11.53 -13.64 3.72
C VAL A 265 -10.42 -14.22 2.84
N ILE A 266 -10.43 -13.86 1.55
CA ILE A 266 -9.52 -14.41 0.54
C ILE A 266 -8.63 -13.33 -0.08
N GLY A 267 -7.44 -13.74 -0.52
CA GLY A 267 -6.50 -12.91 -1.26
C GLY A 267 -5.43 -13.74 -1.97
N PHE A 268 -4.81 -13.18 -3.01
CA PHE A 268 -3.68 -13.82 -3.67
C PHE A 268 -2.32 -13.45 -3.05
N ALA A 269 -1.48 -14.44 -2.81
CA ALA A 269 -0.06 -14.25 -2.47
C ALA A 269 0.81 -15.28 -3.21
N SER A 270 1.87 -14.81 -3.88
CA SER A 270 2.75 -15.60 -4.76
C SER A 270 1.98 -16.42 -5.82
N GLY A 271 0.87 -15.88 -6.37
CA GLY A 271 0.01 -16.58 -7.32
C GLY A 271 -0.83 -17.73 -6.72
N ARG A 272 -0.83 -17.88 -5.39
CA ARG A 272 -1.64 -18.85 -4.65
C ARG A 272 -2.84 -18.16 -4.01
N LEU A 273 -3.99 -18.83 -4.05
CA LEU A 273 -5.19 -18.37 -3.34
C LEU A 273 -5.00 -18.67 -1.85
N ILE A 274 -4.99 -17.63 -1.02
CA ILE A 274 -4.87 -17.73 0.42
C ILE A 274 -6.21 -17.39 1.05
N LEU A 275 -6.67 -18.29 1.91
CA LEU A 275 -7.80 -18.07 2.81
C LEU A 275 -7.26 -17.65 4.17
N VAL A 276 -7.77 -16.57 4.73
CA VAL A 276 -7.61 -16.24 6.15
C VAL A 276 -8.97 -16.38 6.83
N GLY A 277 -8.98 -17.09 7.95
CA GLY A 277 -10.20 -17.37 8.70
C GLY A 277 -10.08 -16.99 10.17
N LEU A 278 -11.15 -16.43 10.72
CA LEU A 278 -11.27 -16.12 12.14
C LEU A 278 -11.98 -17.28 12.86
N LEU A 279 -11.38 -17.71 13.97
CA LEU A 279 -11.86 -18.81 14.79
C LEU A 279 -12.71 -18.31 15.96
N GLY A 280 -13.81 -19.00 16.29
CA GLY A 280 -14.68 -18.66 17.43
C GLY A 280 -16.02 -18.07 17.00
N CYS A 281 -16.35 -16.87 17.50
CA CYS A 281 -17.56 -16.12 17.14
C CYS A 281 -17.30 -14.60 17.20
N GLU A 282 -18.27 -13.78 16.77
CA GLU A 282 -18.14 -12.32 16.71
C GLU A 282 -17.83 -11.67 18.07
N GLU A 283 -18.31 -12.26 19.16
CA GLU A 283 -18.07 -11.81 20.54
C GLU A 283 -16.75 -12.33 21.13
N ASN A 284 -16.19 -13.40 20.58
CA ASN A 284 -15.01 -14.06 21.12
C ASN A 284 -14.17 -14.72 20.01
N VAL A 285 -13.38 -13.91 19.31
CA VAL A 285 -12.33 -14.39 18.40
C VAL A 285 -11.31 -15.19 19.21
N LYS A 286 -11.25 -16.51 19.01
CA LYS A 286 -10.30 -17.42 19.66
C LYS A 286 -8.89 -17.22 19.07
N GLY A 287 -8.79 -17.20 17.75
CA GLY A 287 -7.56 -17.12 16.96
C GLY A 287 -7.83 -16.70 15.52
N VAL A 288 -6.76 -16.51 14.74
CA VAL A 288 -6.81 -16.25 13.29
C VAL A 288 -5.79 -17.16 12.62
N LYS A 289 -6.18 -17.82 11.53
CA LYS A 289 -5.32 -18.76 10.80
C LYS A 289 -5.34 -18.46 9.31
N ALA A 290 -4.28 -18.87 8.61
CA ALA A 290 -4.17 -18.81 7.17
C ALA A 290 -4.05 -20.22 6.58
N TRP A 291 -4.66 -20.41 5.41
CA TRP A 291 -4.62 -21.62 4.61
C TRP A 291 -4.30 -21.30 3.15
N GLU A 292 -3.53 -22.15 2.51
CA GLU A 292 -3.34 -22.18 1.06
C GLU A 292 -4.43 -23.06 0.43
N VAL A 293 -5.15 -22.53 -0.56
CA VAL A 293 -6.25 -23.23 -1.24
C VAL A 293 -5.76 -23.83 -2.55
N GLU A 294 -5.86 -25.16 -2.68
CA GLU A 294 -5.54 -25.88 -3.91
C GLU A 294 -6.68 -25.72 -4.94
N ARG A 295 -6.50 -24.86 -5.95
CA ARG A 295 -7.53 -24.50 -6.95
C ARG A 295 -8.08 -25.64 -7.84
N GLY A 296 -7.57 -26.87 -7.71
CA GLY A 296 -8.12 -28.07 -8.37
C GLY A 296 -9.00 -28.94 -7.47
N THR A 297 -8.69 -29.05 -6.18
CA THR A 297 -9.46 -29.87 -5.21
C THR A 297 -10.30 -29.02 -4.26
N TRP A 298 -10.07 -27.71 -4.26
CA TRP A 298 -10.61 -26.70 -3.35
C TRP A 298 -10.33 -26.98 -1.87
N ARG A 299 -9.30 -27.79 -1.58
CA ARG A 299 -8.86 -28.09 -0.21
C ARG A 299 -7.96 -27.00 0.32
N ALA A 300 -8.22 -26.61 1.56
CA ALA A 300 -7.44 -25.63 2.31
C ALA A 300 -6.39 -26.34 3.19
N ARG A 301 -5.09 -26.12 2.90
CA ARG A 301 -3.96 -26.59 3.73
C ARG A 301 -3.52 -25.48 4.68
N GLU A 302 -3.47 -25.74 5.98
CA GLU A 302 -3.02 -24.74 6.95
C GLU A 302 -1.55 -24.36 6.69
N ILE A 303 -1.26 -23.05 6.65
CA ILE A 303 0.08 -22.49 6.45
C ILE A 303 0.59 -21.69 7.67
N GLY A 304 -0.29 -21.40 8.64
CA GLY A 304 0.12 -20.87 9.93
C GLY A 304 -0.99 -20.19 10.73
N GLU A 305 -0.72 -19.99 12.02
CA GLU A 305 -1.61 -19.36 12.99
C GLU A 305 -1.04 -18.03 13.48
N MET A 306 -1.89 -17.02 13.60
CA MET A 306 -1.52 -15.69 14.07
C MET A 306 -1.10 -15.74 15.55
N PRO A 307 0.06 -15.19 15.94
CA PRO A 307 0.53 -15.22 17.32
C PRO A 307 -0.51 -14.67 18.31
N PRO A 308 -0.79 -15.36 19.44
CA PRO A 308 -1.86 -14.97 20.38
C PRO A 308 -1.75 -13.54 20.92
N GLY A 309 -0.54 -12.97 21.01
CA GLY A 309 -0.34 -11.57 21.40
C GLY A 309 -0.90 -10.56 20.40
N MET A 310 -0.93 -10.91 19.11
CA MET A 310 -1.52 -10.10 18.04
C MET A 310 -3.05 -10.24 18.05
N VAL A 311 -3.56 -11.47 18.17
CA VAL A 311 -4.99 -11.74 18.33
C VAL A 311 -5.57 -11.02 19.56
N ARG A 312 -4.86 -10.98 20.69
CA ARG A 312 -5.31 -10.22 21.88
C ARG A 312 -5.48 -8.72 21.63
N LYS A 313 -4.67 -8.09 20.77
CA LYS A 313 -4.86 -6.69 20.37
C LYS A 313 -5.99 -6.52 19.33
N MET A 314 -6.50 -7.61 18.76
CA MET A 314 -7.74 -7.61 18.00
C MET A 314 -8.96 -7.72 18.92
N LYS A 315 -8.91 -8.54 19.98
CA LYS A 315 -10.02 -8.71 20.95
C LYS A 315 -10.34 -7.40 21.69
N GLY A 316 -11.59 -6.94 21.61
CA GLY A 316 -12.08 -5.77 22.37
C GLY A 316 -13.39 -5.16 21.85
N GLU A 317 -13.70 -5.38 20.57
CA GLU A 317 -14.89 -4.84 19.88
C GLU A 317 -15.64 -5.97 19.14
N ARG A 318 -16.90 -5.75 18.75
CA ARG A 318 -17.70 -6.75 18.00
C ARG A 318 -17.09 -7.02 16.62
N PHE A 319 -16.72 -8.27 16.34
CA PHE A 319 -16.19 -8.69 15.05
C PHE A 319 -17.30 -9.07 14.07
N CYS A 320 -17.97 -8.06 13.50
CA CYS A 320 -18.85 -8.28 12.36
C CYS A 320 -18.01 -8.68 11.13
N ALA A 321 -18.45 -9.69 10.39
CA ALA A 321 -17.80 -10.07 9.12
C ALA A 321 -17.72 -8.91 8.11
N SER A 322 -18.64 -7.95 8.19
CA SER A 322 -18.68 -6.80 7.28
C SER A 322 -17.53 -5.80 7.45
N SER A 323 -16.93 -5.70 8.64
CA SER A 323 -15.88 -4.71 8.93
C SER A 323 -14.45 -5.19 8.63
N MET A 324 -14.31 -6.40 8.09
CA MET A 324 -13.02 -6.98 7.72
C MET A 324 -12.85 -7.07 6.21
N SER A 325 -11.65 -6.71 5.76
CA SER A 325 -11.20 -6.86 4.38
C SER A 325 -9.82 -7.49 4.35
N ALA A 326 -9.55 -8.19 3.24
CA ALA A 326 -8.21 -8.65 2.89
C ALA A 326 -7.80 -8.05 1.54
N CYS A 327 -6.52 -7.74 1.38
CA CYS A 327 -5.93 -7.41 0.09
C CYS A 327 -4.57 -8.08 -0.04
N GLY A 328 -4.45 -8.95 -1.05
CA GLY A 328 -3.21 -9.67 -1.37
C GLY A 328 -2.36 -8.90 -2.37
N ALA A 329 -1.05 -8.84 -2.16
CA ALA A 329 -0.08 -8.27 -3.10
C ALA A 329 1.28 -8.95 -2.91
N GLY A 330 1.98 -9.27 -4.00
CA GLY A 330 3.26 -9.98 -3.95
C GLY A 330 3.17 -11.28 -3.16
N ASP A 331 3.97 -11.43 -2.11
CA ASP A 331 3.97 -12.53 -1.14
C ASP A 331 3.14 -12.27 0.14
N PHE A 332 2.39 -11.16 0.20
CA PHE A 332 1.66 -10.71 1.39
C PHE A 332 0.15 -10.78 1.21
N VAL A 333 -0.57 -11.17 2.27
CA VAL A 333 -1.99 -10.84 2.47
C VAL A 333 -2.10 -9.88 3.64
N TYR A 334 -2.61 -8.67 3.38
CA TYR A 334 -2.95 -7.70 4.41
C TYR A 334 -4.38 -7.92 4.89
N LEU A 335 -4.57 -7.84 6.21
CA LEU A 335 -5.85 -7.87 6.90
C LEU A 335 -6.10 -6.49 7.51
N ASN A 336 -7.21 -5.88 7.12
CA ASN A 336 -7.59 -4.54 7.54
C ASN A 336 -8.96 -4.57 8.22
N ARG A 337 -9.20 -3.60 9.10
CA ARG A 337 -10.48 -3.41 9.77
C ARG A 337 -10.93 -1.97 9.64
N ASP A 338 -12.19 -1.78 9.26
CA ASP A 338 -12.74 -0.44 9.06
C ASP A 338 -12.89 0.35 10.36
N SER A 339 -13.06 -0.32 11.52
CA SER A 339 -13.11 0.33 12.85
C SER A 339 -11.74 0.68 13.43
N ASP A 340 -10.66 0.02 13.00
CA ASP A 340 -9.28 0.33 13.42
C ASP A 340 -8.35 0.49 12.21
N PRO A 341 -8.48 1.61 11.46
CA PRO A 341 -7.57 1.95 10.37
C PRO A 341 -6.18 2.37 10.83
N GLY A 342 -5.94 2.38 12.15
CA GLY A 342 -4.64 2.58 12.76
C GLY A 342 -3.78 1.31 12.81
N THR A 343 -4.42 0.15 12.65
CA THR A 343 -3.81 -1.18 12.73
C THR A 343 -3.97 -1.92 11.41
N ALA A 344 -2.86 -2.34 10.82
CA ALA A 344 -2.88 -3.35 9.78
C ALA A 344 -2.08 -4.58 10.21
N VAL A 345 -2.64 -5.76 9.97
CA VAL A 345 -1.98 -7.05 10.22
C VAL A 345 -1.67 -7.69 8.87
N TRP A 346 -0.58 -8.43 8.76
CA TRP A 346 -0.20 -9.07 7.50
C TRP A 346 0.33 -10.49 7.70
N CYS A 347 0.16 -11.28 6.63
CA CYS A 347 0.60 -12.66 6.47
C CYS A 347 1.55 -12.73 5.27
N GLU A 348 2.85 -12.88 5.51
CA GLU A 348 3.89 -13.10 4.48
C GLU A 348 3.97 -14.60 4.21
N VAL A 349 3.62 -15.07 3.01
CA VAL A 349 3.64 -16.49 2.67
C VAL A 349 5.03 -16.88 2.18
N VAL A 350 5.73 -17.68 2.98
CA VAL A 350 7.15 -18.01 2.77
C VAL A 350 7.27 -19.23 1.84
N GLY A 351 8.43 -19.38 1.20
CA GLY A 351 8.81 -20.64 0.55
C GLY A 351 8.84 -21.79 1.57
N GLY A 352 8.31 -22.96 1.19
CA GLY A 352 8.14 -24.12 2.06
C GLY A 352 6.69 -24.43 2.43
N GLY A 353 5.78 -23.45 2.33
CA GLY A 353 4.36 -23.62 2.66
C GLY A 353 3.97 -23.08 4.05
N ASP A 354 4.87 -22.40 4.75
CA ASP A 354 4.58 -21.69 5.99
C ASP A 354 4.26 -20.20 5.73
N CYS A 355 3.69 -19.51 6.73
CA CYS A 355 3.58 -18.04 6.72
C CYS A 355 4.19 -17.38 7.97
N ARG A 356 4.56 -16.11 7.84
CA ARG A 356 4.94 -15.22 8.95
C ARG A 356 3.88 -14.16 9.15
N TRP A 357 3.60 -13.87 10.42
CA TRP A 357 2.65 -12.82 10.80
C TRP A 357 3.39 -11.58 11.30
N GLY A 358 2.94 -10.41 10.87
CA GLY A 358 3.42 -9.12 11.35
C GLY A 358 2.32 -8.08 11.42
N ARG A 359 2.66 -6.90 11.93
CA ARG A 359 1.71 -5.81 12.16
C ARG A 359 2.38 -4.46 11.94
N ALA A 360 1.62 -3.53 11.37
CA ALA A 360 1.93 -2.12 11.32
C ALA A 360 0.95 -1.38 12.25
N GLU A 361 1.48 -0.65 13.23
CA GLU A 361 0.74 0.41 13.94
C GLU A 361 1.07 1.73 13.24
N SER A 362 0.07 2.53 12.89
CA SER A 362 0.27 3.85 12.29
C SER A 362 0.35 4.93 13.39
N PRO A 363 1.35 5.85 13.38
CA PRO A 363 1.46 6.88 14.42
C PRO A 363 0.22 7.78 14.58
N ALA A 364 -0.53 8.01 13.50
CA ALA A 364 -1.77 8.79 13.52
C ALA A 364 -3.01 8.02 14.04
N ALA A 365 -2.87 6.75 14.44
CA ALA A 365 -3.96 5.94 15.00
C ALA A 365 -4.51 6.51 16.32
N SER A 366 -3.64 7.15 17.10
CA SER A 366 -3.92 7.66 18.44
C SER A 366 -4.33 9.14 18.46
N GLY A 367 -4.35 9.82 17.31
CA GLY A 367 -4.52 11.27 17.20
C GLY A 367 -5.84 11.69 16.54
N GLY A 368 -6.91 11.81 17.34
CA GLY A 368 -8.04 12.71 17.06
C GLY A 368 -8.67 12.63 15.67
N ARG A 369 -9.11 11.45 15.22
CA ARG A 369 -9.90 11.32 13.98
C ARG A 369 -11.21 12.10 14.11
N GLY A 370 -11.49 13.02 13.18
CA GLY A 370 -12.82 13.62 13.08
C GLY A 370 -13.88 12.56 12.73
N PRO A 371 -15.14 12.65 13.23
CA PRO A 371 -16.22 11.69 12.90
C PRO A 371 -16.69 11.67 11.44
N ALA A 372 -15.89 12.18 10.50
CA ALA A 372 -16.30 12.63 9.17
C ALA A 372 -15.32 12.19 8.06
N GLU A 373 -14.74 11.01 8.19
CA GLU A 373 -13.84 10.43 7.19
C GLU A 373 -14.09 8.92 7.02
N ARG A 374 -14.08 8.46 5.77
CA ARG A 374 -14.15 7.03 5.40
C ARG A 374 -12.75 6.52 5.10
N VAL A 375 -12.47 5.25 5.38
CA VAL A 375 -11.17 4.63 5.10
C VAL A 375 -11.34 3.44 4.16
N VAL A 376 -10.35 3.26 3.28
CA VAL A 376 -10.27 2.23 2.25
C VAL A 376 -8.83 1.75 2.17
N PHE A 377 -8.61 0.45 1.95
CA PHE A 377 -7.29 -0.16 1.92
C PHE A 377 -7.00 -0.78 0.56
N THR A 378 -5.77 -0.61 0.06
CA THR A 378 -5.22 -1.34 -1.09
C THR A 378 -3.83 -1.85 -0.75
N SER A 379 -3.34 -2.85 -1.48
CA SER A 379 -1.96 -3.32 -1.38
C SER A 379 -1.37 -3.52 -2.77
N SER A 380 -0.11 -3.12 -2.96
CA SER A 380 0.50 -3.06 -4.28
C SER A 380 2.01 -3.27 -4.25
N ASN A 381 2.57 -3.73 -5.38
CA ASN A 381 4.01 -3.89 -5.55
C ASN A 381 4.63 -2.54 -5.94
N VAL A 382 4.95 -1.71 -4.95
CA VAL A 382 5.60 -0.41 -5.16
C VAL A 382 7.11 -0.60 -5.33
N GLY A 383 7.61 -0.35 -6.53
CA GLY A 383 9.03 -0.47 -6.87
C GLY A 383 9.75 0.86 -7.05
N MET A 384 11.04 0.74 -7.38
CA MET A 384 11.92 1.87 -7.66
C MET A 384 11.55 2.63 -8.94
N SER A 385 10.73 2.06 -9.83
CA SER A 385 10.21 2.71 -11.04
C SER A 385 9.02 3.62 -10.71
N GLU A 386 8.07 3.11 -9.94
CA GLU A 386 6.82 3.78 -9.58
C GLU A 386 7.13 4.98 -8.68
N LEU A 387 8.06 4.81 -7.72
CA LEU A 387 8.56 5.91 -6.88
C LEU A 387 9.31 6.97 -7.70
N LYS A 388 10.07 6.61 -8.74
CA LYS A 388 10.70 7.60 -9.63
C LYS A 388 9.66 8.37 -10.43
N GLN A 389 8.61 7.71 -10.89
CA GLN A 389 7.50 8.35 -11.58
C GLN A 389 6.78 9.33 -10.64
N ALA A 390 6.43 8.90 -9.43
CA ALA A 390 5.80 9.73 -8.41
C ALA A 390 6.62 11.00 -8.10
N LEU A 391 7.91 10.84 -7.83
CA LEU A 391 8.82 11.95 -7.52
C LEU A 391 9.09 12.86 -8.73
N ALA A 392 8.86 12.39 -9.97
CA ALA A 392 8.95 13.21 -11.18
C ALA A 392 7.65 13.98 -11.49
N THR A 393 6.49 13.54 -10.99
CA THR A 393 5.18 14.14 -11.28
C THR A 393 4.84 15.41 -10.48
N GLY A 394 5.80 16.01 -9.77
CA GLY A 394 5.62 17.27 -9.05
C GLY A 394 6.90 17.71 -8.33
N ASP A 395 6.77 18.62 -7.36
CA ASP A 395 7.84 18.80 -6.36
C ASP A 395 7.91 17.52 -5.49
N PRO A 396 9.05 16.80 -5.45
CA PRO A 396 9.20 15.58 -4.67
C PRO A 396 8.72 15.71 -3.21
N ARG A 397 8.94 16.88 -2.60
CA ARG A 397 8.58 17.19 -1.21
C ARG A 397 7.08 17.32 -0.97
N ASN A 398 6.28 17.37 -2.03
CA ASN A 398 4.82 17.48 -1.95
C ASN A 398 4.10 16.19 -2.34
N VAL A 399 4.75 15.27 -3.06
CA VAL A 399 4.14 14.01 -3.50
C VAL A 399 4.27 12.91 -2.44
N ILE A 400 5.46 12.72 -1.85
CA ILE A 400 5.71 11.74 -0.79
C ILE A 400 6.46 12.41 0.37
N ARG A 401 6.00 12.22 1.60
CA ARG A 401 6.65 12.73 2.82
C ARG A 401 6.82 11.60 3.83
N SER A 402 7.99 11.50 4.47
CA SER A 402 8.11 10.74 5.71
C SER A 402 7.40 11.49 6.83
N THR A 403 6.64 10.77 7.65
CA THR A 403 6.14 11.25 8.94
C THR A 403 7.26 11.32 9.97
#